data_AF-A0AAD9J0W5-F1
#
_entry.id   AF-A0AAD9J0W5-F1
#
_cell.length_a   1.000
_cell.length_b   1.000
_cell.length_c   1.000
_cell.angle_alpha   90.00
_cell.angle_beta   90.00
_cell.angle_gamma   90.00
#
_symmetry.space_group_name_H-M   'P 1'
#
loop_
_entity.id
_entity.type
_entity.pdbx_description
1 polymer ?
#
loop_
_entity_poly.entity_id
_entity_poly.type
_entity_poly.pdbx_seq_one_letter_code
_entity_poly.pdbx_strand_id
1 'polypeptide(L)'
;MQAKKRYLLTTVGLGCFILLGYWSLWSASSGRDDNNPYRLQPRSFHGEKDHASDQDVHISAQQRRKTARPSTKDPENDCRMETCFDFGRCRNGFKVYVYPTRSRISSKYEEILRAIRESPYITADPTEACILIPSVDTLDRDKLSKDSYVHHIKDQIETLKYWNNGQNHFVFNLYAGTWPEYVEDDYGFDPGRAMIAQASMSNAHYRPGFDVSFPLFHKEHAFKGGESGYLTSNNVPPIREYVLTFKGKRYLTGIGSETRNSLYHIHNDKDIILLTTCRHGKEWRSIMDERCEKDNEDYDKNFLCTVIILPESVNGISQLVYIIGARNKRSVQNSPNKVPACASQHQV
;
A
#
# COMPACT_ATOMS: atom_id res chain seq x y z
N MET A 1 18.77 -60.07 -57.37
CA MET A 1 19.26 -59.28 -56.21
C MET A 1 18.95 -57.77 -56.27
N GLN A 2 18.15 -57.25 -57.22
CA GLN A 2 17.93 -55.80 -57.37
C GLN A 2 16.71 -55.22 -56.63
N ALA A 3 15.68 -56.02 -56.32
CA ALA A 3 14.48 -55.52 -55.64
C ALA A 3 14.73 -55.16 -54.16
N LYS A 4 15.47 -55.99 -53.42
CA LYS A 4 15.77 -55.76 -52.00
C LYS A 4 16.58 -54.48 -51.76
N LYS A 5 17.48 -54.11 -52.70
CA LYS A 5 18.22 -52.84 -52.65
C LYS A 5 17.34 -51.62 -52.89
N ARG A 6 16.31 -51.74 -53.75
CA ARG A 6 15.37 -50.64 -54.03
C ARG A 6 14.44 -50.36 -52.84
N TYR A 7 13.94 -51.40 -52.18
CA TYR A 7 13.13 -51.25 -50.97
C TYR A 7 13.92 -50.62 -49.80
N LEU A 8 15.18 -51.02 -49.63
CA LEU A 8 16.06 -50.45 -48.59
C LEU A 8 16.31 -48.95 -48.82
N LEU A 9 16.54 -48.54 -50.07
CA LEU A 9 16.71 -47.13 -50.43
C LEU A 9 15.42 -46.32 -50.19
N THR A 10 14.25 -46.88 -50.49
CA THR A 10 12.98 -46.20 -50.22
C THR A 10 12.67 -46.09 -48.73
N THR A 11 12.98 -47.11 -47.92
CA THR A 11 12.74 -47.06 -46.47
C THR A 11 13.68 -46.10 -45.76
N VAL A 12 14.96 -46.06 -46.18
CA VAL A 12 15.94 -45.09 -45.65
C VAL A 12 15.57 -43.68 -46.08
N GLY A 13 15.16 -43.49 -47.34
CA GLY A 13 14.67 -42.20 -47.83
C GLY A 13 13.46 -41.70 -47.04
N LEU A 14 12.45 -42.54 -46.81
CA LEU A 14 11.26 -42.18 -46.03
C LEU A 14 11.61 -41.83 -44.58
N GLY A 15 12.52 -42.60 -43.96
CA GLY A 15 13.01 -42.34 -42.62
C GLY A 15 13.75 -41.00 -42.50
N CYS A 16 14.60 -40.66 -43.47
CA CYS A 16 15.28 -39.36 -43.53
C CYS A 16 14.29 -38.20 -43.72
N PHE A 17 13.24 -38.36 -44.53
CA PHE A 17 12.20 -37.34 -44.68
C PHE A 17 11.41 -37.11 -43.40
N ILE A 18 11.09 -38.16 -42.64
CA ILE A 18 10.41 -38.04 -41.34
C ILE A 18 11.32 -37.34 -40.32
N LEU A 19 12.60 -37.70 -40.27
CA LEU A 19 13.57 -37.06 -39.36
C LEU A 19 13.79 -35.58 -39.71
N LEU A 20 13.88 -35.23 -40.99
CA LEU A 20 13.95 -33.82 -41.43
C LEU A 20 12.66 -33.06 -41.09
N GLY A 21 11.49 -33.68 -41.22
CA GLY A 21 10.21 -33.09 -40.80
C GLY A 21 10.15 -32.83 -39.29
N TYR A 22 10.61 -33.78 -38.47
CA TYR A 22 10.71 -33.60 -37.02
C TYR A 22 11.71 -32.51 -36.64
N TRP A 23 12.86 -32.43 -37.31
CA TRP A 23 13.85 -31.39 -37.07
C TRP A 23 13.35 -30.00 -37.51
N SER A 24 12.59 -29.94 -38.61
CA SER A 24 11.92 -28.71 -39.07
C SER A 24 10.87 -28.22 -38.08
N LEU A 25 10.03 -29.12 -37.54
CA LEU A 25 9.04 -28.78 -36.52
C LEU A 25 9.70 -28.37 -35.20
N TRP A 26 10.75 -29.06 -34.79
CA TRP A 26 11.49 -28.73 -33.57
C TRP A 26 12.25 -27.40 -33.71
N SER A 27 12.86 -27.13 -34.87
CA SER A 27 13.50 -25.84 -35.16
C SER A 27 12.49 -24.70 -35.27
N ALA A 28 11.28 -24.94 -35.78
CA ALA A 28 10.19 -23.95 -35.78
C ALA A 28 9.61 -23.71 -34.37
N SER A 29 9.65 -24.73 -33.51
CA SER A 29 9.27 -24.64 -32.09
C SER A 29 10.36 -23.98 -31.24
N SER A 30 11.63 -24.14 -31.59
CA SER A 30 12.78 -23.65 -30.83
C SER A 30 13.31 -22.30 -31.34
N GLY A 31 12.84 -21.84 -32.50
CA GLY A 31 13.21 -20.58 -33.14
C GLY A 31 12.15 -19.48 -33.05
N ARG A 32 11.17 -19.58 -32.15
CA ARG A 32 10.31 -18.44 -31.80
C ARG A 32 11.05 -17.52 -30.84
N ASP A 33 11.81 -16.64 -31.47
CA ASP A 33 12.07 -15.26 -31.06
C ASP A 33 11.78 -14.90 -29.61
N ASP A 34 12.88 -14.74 -28.86
CA ASP A 34 13.08 -13.83 -27.73
C ASP A 34 12.88 -12.35 -28.13
N ASN A 35 11.77 -12.02 -28.79
CA ASN A 35 11.31 -10.65 -29.03
C ASN A 35 9.89 -10.51 -28.52
N ASN A 36 9.74 -10.59 -27.19
CA ASN A 36 8.51 -10.22 -26.52
C ASN A 36 8.53 -8.71 -26.23
N PRO A 37 7.72 -7.86 -26.91
CA PRO A 37 7.59 -6.44 -26.59
C PRO A 37 6.79 -6.22 -25.29
N TYR A 38 6.35 -7.29 -24.63
CA TYR A 38 5.68 -7.25 -23.33
C TYR A 38 6.60 -7.76 -22.22
N ARG A 39 7.80 -7.17 -22.11
CA ARG A 39 8.36 -6.97 -20.77
C ARG A 39 7.49 -5.90 -20.13
N LEU A 40 6.36 -6.31 -19.58
CA LEU A 40 5.52 -5.50 -18.71
C LEU A 40 6.37 -5.18 -17.48
N GLN A 41 7.24 -4.17 -17.59
CA GLN A 41 7.53 -3.34 -16.43
C GLN A 41 6.17 -2.97 -15.84
N PRO A 42 5.94 -3.18 -14.54
CA PRO A 42 4.73 -2.71 -13.90
C PRO A 42 4.66 -1.21 -14.18
N ARG A 43 3.79 -0.80 -15.12
CA ARG A 43 3.51 0.62 -15.31
C ARG A 43 2.88 1.06 -14.00
N SER A 44 3.55 1.97 -13.31
CA SER A 44 2.91 2.77 -12.28
C SER A 44 1.57 3.26 -12.84
N PHE A 45 0.50 3.16 -12.06
CA PHE A 45 -0.81 3.74 -12.41
C PHE A 45 -0.75 5.27 -12.56
N HIS A 46 0.41 5.86 -12.24
CA HIS A 46 0.74 7.27 -12.39
C HIS A 46 1.89 7.42 -13.38
N GLY A 47 1.64 8.10 -14.50
CA GLY A 47 2.65 8.43 -15.50
C GLY A 47 3.29 9.79 -15.25
N GLU A 48 4.45 10.03 -15.89
CA GLU A 48 5.19 11.30 -15.80
C GLU A 48 4.37 12.53 -16.26
N LYS A 49 3.32 12.29 -17.06
CA LYS A 49 2.38 13.32 -17.51
C LYS A 49 1.31 13.68 -16.46
N ASP A 50 1.01 12.77 -15.52
CA ASP A 50 0.04 13.01 -14.45
C ASP A 50 0.63 13.94 -13.37
N HIS A 51 1.96 13.94 -13.20
CA HIS A 51 2.67 14.90 -12.35
C HIS A 51 2.46 16.37 -12.78
N ALA A 52 2.12 16.63 -14.04
CA ALA A 52 1.95 17.98 -14.56
C ALA A 52 0.51 18.51 -14.43
N SER A 53 -0.49 17.66 -14.13
CA SER A 53 -1.90 18.04 -14.11
C SER A 53 -2.48 18.34 -12.73
N ASP A 54 -1.77 18.02 -11.64
CA ASP A 54 -2.29 18.06 -10.27
C ASP A 54 -2.29 19.46 -9.62
N GLN A 55 -2.66 20.51 -10.36
CA GLN A 55 -3.13 21.71 -9.69
C GLN A 55 -4.54 21.44 -9.18
N ASP A 56 -4.66 21.11 -7.89
CA ASP A 56 -5.95 21.00 -7.20
C ASP A 56 -6.76 22.30 -7.37
N VAL A 57 -7.66 22.29 -8.35
CA VAL A 57 -8.49 23.45 -8.72
C VAL A 57 -9.43 23.84 -7.57
N HIS A 58 -9.64 22.93 -6.61
CA HIS A 58 -10.56 23.08 -5.48
C HIS A 58 -9.95 23.68 -4.21
N ILE A 59 -8.65 24.02 -4.19
CA ILE A 59 -8.04 24.72 -3.04
C ILE A 59 -8.37 26.22 -3.13
N SER A 60 -8.84 26.82 -2.03
CA SER A 60 -9.08 28.26 -1.94
C SER A 60 -7.81 29.06 -2.26
N ALA A 61 -7.94 30.24 -2.87
CA ALA A 61 -6.77 31.04 -3.28
C ALA A 61 -5.83 31.40 -2.10
N GLN A 62 -6.36 31.52 -0.88
CA GLN A 62 -5.59 31.75 0.33
C GLN A 62 -4.77 30.53 0.75
N GLN A 63 -5.31 29.35 0.53
CA GLN A 63 -4.69 28.07 0.87
C GLN A 63 -3.68 27.67 -0.21
N ARG A 64 -3.95 27.98 -1.50
CA ARG A 64 -2.94 27.97 -2.57
C ARG A 64 -1.75 28.88 -2.25
N ARG A 65 -1.97 30.06 -1.67
CA ARG A 65 -0.87 30.96 -1.26
C ARG A 65 -0.08 30.45 -0.05
N LYS A 66 -0.65 29.59 0.78
CA LYS A 66 0.05 28.94 1.90
C LYS A 66 0.87 27.73 1.42
N THR A 67 0.34 26.93 0.50
CA THR A 67 1.05 25.78 -0.09
C THR A 67 2.07 26.19 -1.16
N ALA A 68 1.81 27.27 -1.90
CA ALA A 68 2.74 27.84 -2.88
C ALA A 68 3.75 28.82 -2.27
N ARG A 69 3.78 29.01 -0.94
CA ARG A 69 4.96 29.62 -0.31
C ARG A 69 6.07 28.59 -0.42
N PRO A 70 7.16 28.89 -1.17
CA PRO A 70 8.32 28.04 -1.13
C PRO A 70 8.76 28.03 0.32
N SER A 71 8.71 26.86 0.95
CA SER A 71 9.51 26.63 2.14
C SER A 71 10.92 27.03 1.75
N THR A 72 11.48 28.06 2.38
CA THR A 72 12.90 28.42 2.31
C THR A 72 13.72 27.33 3.01
N LYS A 73 13.61 26.09 2.52
CA LYS A 73 14.49 24.99 2.87
C LYS A 73 15.56 24.98 1.81
N ASP A 74 16.80 25.15 2.26
CA ASP A 74 18.00 25.09 1.42
C ASP A 74 17.94 23.93 0.42
N PRO A 75 18.39 24.12 -0.84
CA PRO A 75 18.50 23.04 -1.82
C PRO A 75 19.39 21.87 -1.36
N GLU A 76 20.22 22.09 -0.35
CA GLU A 76 21.05 21.08 0.32
C GLU A 76 20.27 20.14 1.26
N ASN A 77 18.99 20.45 1.55
CA ASN A 77 18.13 19.77 2.53
C ASN A 77 16.95 19.00 1.90
N ASP A 78 16.96 18.73 0.59
CA ASP A 78 15.91 17.92 -0.01
C ASP A 78 16.18 16.43 0.31
N CYS A 79 15.60 15.99 1.42
CA CYS A 79 15.82 14.67 1.96
C CYS A 79 15.33 13.61 0.95
N ARG A 80 16.23 12.75 0.50
CA ARG A 80 15.98 11.67 -0.46
C ARG A 80 16.68 10.41 0.03
N MET A 81 16.40 9.29 -0.63
CA MET A 81 16.99 8.00 -0.25
C MET A 81 18.53 8.07 -0.26
N GLU A 82 19.13 8.71 -1.26
CA GLU A 82 20.58 8.87 -1.39
C GLU A 82 21.23 9.85 -0.41
N THR A 83 20.49 10.84 0.12
CA THR A 83 21.04 11.89 1.00
C THR A 83 20.75 11.64 2.48
N CYS A 84 19.61 11.02 2.80
CA CYS A 84 19.14 10.87 4.17
C CYS A 84 19.24 9.45 4.72
N PHE A 85 19.33 8.44 3.86
CA PHE A 85 19.42 7.04 4.28
C PHE A 85 20.88 6.57 4.31
N ASP A 86 21.29 5.95 5.42
CA ASP A 86 22.58 5.27 5.49
C ASP A 86 22.44 3.81 5.04
N PHE A 87 22.78 3.55 3.78
CA PHE A 87 22.85 2.21 3.20
C PHE A 87 23.92 1.31 3.86
N GLY A 88 24.92 1.90 4.51
CA GLY A 88 25.98 1.16 5.20
C GLY A 88 25.45 0.21 6.27
N ARG A 89 24.36 0.61 6.94
CA ARG A 89 23.68 -0.19 7.98
C ARG A 89 23.02 -1.45 7.45
N CYS A 90 22.75 -1.51 6.14
CA CYS A 90 22.04 -2.61 5.50
C CYS A 90 22.98 -3.60 4.80
N ARG A 91 24.31 -3.39 4.87
CA ARG A 91 25.32 -4.23 4.21
C ARG A 91 25.31 -5.69 4.68
N ASN A 92 25.01 -5.91 5.96
CA ASN A 92 24.96 -7.23 6.58
C ASN A 92 23.54 -7.82 6.59
N GLY A 93 22.69 -7.36 5.67
CA GLY A 93 21.30 -7.77 5.54
C GLY A 93 20.30 -6.75 6.08
N PHE A 94 19.02 -7.02 5.85
CA PHE A 94 17.93 -6.16 6.29
C PHE A 94 17.45 -6.59 7.67
N LYS A 95 17.88 -5.89 8.71
CA LYS A 95 17.41 -6.08 10.08
C LYS A 95 16.64 -4.85 10.57
N VAL A 96 15.66 -5.07 11.42
CA VAL A 96 14.78 -4.04 11.98
C VAL A 96 14.90 -4.07 13.49
N TYR A 97 15.21 -2.93 14.09
CA TYR A 97 15.20 -2.76 15.55
C TYR A 97 13.96 -1.97 15.96
N VAL A 98 13.22 -2.49 16.93
CA VAL A 98 12.07 -1.80 17.53
C VAL A 98 12.50 -1.31 18.91
N TYR A 99 12.31 -0.02 19.20
CA TYR A 99 12.63 0.53 20.51
C TYR A 99 11.79 -0.15 21.62
N PRO A 100 12.29 -0.20 22.88
CA PRO A 100 11.50 -0.68 24.00
C PRO A 100 10.32 0.25 24.31
N THR A 101 9.10 -0.30 24.36
CA THR A 101 7.90 0.45 24.71
C THR A 101 7.96 0.94 26.17
N ARG A 102 7.98 2.27 26.38
CA ARG A 102 8.02 2.91 27.72
C ARG A 102 6.72 3.60 28.11
N SER A 103 5.93 4.01 27.13
CA SER A 103 4.66 4.73 27.30
C SER A 103 3.50 3.89 26.76
N ARG A 104 2.27 4.27 27.14
CA ARG A 104 1.07 3.65 26.61
C ARG A 104 0.95 3.98 25.12
N ILE A 105 0.73 2.96 24.29
CA ILE A 105 0.51 3.08 22.85
C ILE A 105 -0.88 2.53 22.49
N SER A 106 -1.44 2.97 21.36
CA SER A 106 -2.74 2.50 20.89
C SER A 106 -2.67 1.02 20.49
N SER A 107 -3.82 0.34 20.55
CA SER A 107 -3.94 -1.06 20.12
C SER A 107 -3.46 -1.26 18.68
N LYS A 108 -3.67 -0.27 17.80
CA LYS A 108 -3.24 -0.32 16.40
C LYS A 108 -1.74 -0.17 16.23
N TYR A 109 -1.10 0.66 17.04
CA TYR A 109 0.35 0.74 16.99
C TYR A 109 1.00 -0.53 17.57
N GLU A 110 0.45 -1.07 18.66
CA GLU A 110 0.93 -2.34 19.21
C GLU A 110 0.76 -3.49 18.21
N GLU A 111 -0.33 -3.52 17.45
CA GLU A 111 -0.51 -4.45 16.33
C GLU A 111 0.63 -4.34 15.31
N ILE A 112 0.94 -3.13 14.82
CA ILE A 112 2.04 -2.89 13.87
C ILE A 112 3.37 -3.37 14.47
N LEU A 113 3.71 -2.94 15.68
CA LEU A 113 4.97 -3.32 16.33
C LEU A 113 5.05 -4.85 16.54
N ARG A 114 3.95 -5.50 16.90
CA ARG A 114 3.88 -6.95 17.05
C ARG A 114 4.09 -7.67 15.72
N ALA A 115 3.50 -7.20 14.62
CA ALA A 115 3.74 -7.79 13.29
C ALA A 115 5.22 -7.77 12.91
N ILE A 116 5.92 -6.69 13.28
CA ILE A 116 7.36 -6.51 13.00
C ILE A 116 8.21 -7.37 13.94
N ARG A 117 7.89 -7.41 15.23
CA ARG A 117 8.59 -8.24 16.23
C ARG A 117 8.50 -9.74 15.93
N GLU A 118 7.38 -10.19 15.36
CA GLU A 118 7.19 -11.58 14.96
C GLU A 118 7.69 -11.88 13.53
N SER A 119 8.35 -10.92 12.87
CA SER A 119 8.95 -11.10 11.55
C SER A 119 10.38 -11.66 11.65
N PRO A 120 10.91 -12.30 10.58
CA PRO A 120 12.29 -12.79 10.57
C PRO A 120 13.34 -11.66 10.50
N TYR A 121 12.93 -10.41 10.34
CA TYR A 121 13.83 -9.26 10.20
C TYR A 121 14.19 -8.62 11.55
N ILE A 122 13.55 -9.01 12.65
CA ILE A 122 13.77 -8.39 13.95
C ILE A 122 15.21 -8.62 14.45
N THR A 123 15.81 -7.59 15.07
CA THR A 123 17.05 -7.70 15.83
C THR A 123 16.92 -7.02 17.20
N ALA A 124 17.63 -7.55 18.19
CA ALA A 124 17.75 -6.94 19.52
C ALA A 124 18.87 -5.89 19.57
N ASP A 125 19.83 -5.94 18.65
CA ASP A 125 20.96 -5.01 18.59
C ASP A 125 20.66 -3.86 17.60
N PRO A 126 20.55 -2.61 18.07
CA PRO A 126 20.31 -1.45 17.19
C PRO A 126 21.48 -1.19 16.24
N THR A 127 22.71 -1.61 16.53
CA THR A 127 23.88 -1.35 15.68
C THR A 127 23.88 -2.20 14.41
N GLU A 128 23.26 -3.38 14.46
CA GLU A 128 23.09 -4.26 13.29
C GLU A 128 21.83 -3.95 12.48
N ALA A 129 20.97 -3.06 12.97
CA ALA A 129 19.71 -2.74 12.33
C ALA A 129 19.90 -1.82 11.12
N CYS A 130 19.30 -2.21 10.00
CA CYS A 130 19.14 -1.39 8.80
C CYS A 130 18.07 -0.30 9.03
N ILE A 131 16.98 -0.65 9.73
CA ILE A 131 15.86 0.24 10.08
C ILE A 131 15.62 0.28 11.58
N LEU A 132 15.30 1.45 12.12
CA LEU A 132 14.85 1.62 13.50
C LEU A 132 13.41 2.13 13.53
N ILE A 133 12.61 1.53 14.40
CA ILE A 133 11.20 1.86 14.55
C ILE A 133 10.94 2.37 15.96
N PRO A 134 10.65 3.67 16.13
CA PRO A 134 10.28 4.24 17.42
C PRO A 134 9.14 3.45 18.07
N SER A 135 9.19 3.25 19.37
CA SER A 135 8.04 2.71 20.14
C SER A 135 7.10 3.81 20.64
N VAL A 136 7.22 5.02 20.07
CA VAL A 136 6.36 6.17 20.33
C VAL A 136 5.24 6.14 19.31
N ASP A 137 4.00 6.12 19.78
CA ASP A 137 2.84 6.04 18.90
C ASP A 137 2.64 7.38 18.15
N THR A 138 2.89 7.31 16.85
CA THR A 138 2.84 8.41 15.89
C THR A 138 1.65 8.28 14.93
N LEU A 139 0.83 7.22 15.06
CA LEU A 139 -0.19 6.87 14.07
C LEU A 139 -1.29 7.91 13.95
N ASP A 140 -1.65 8.56 15.06
CA ASP A 140 -2.82 9.43 15.14
C ASP A 140 -2.42 10.82 15.62
N ARG A 141 -2.47 11.76 14.66
CA ARG A 141 -2.24 13.18 14.87
C ARG A 141 -3.55 13.98 14.82
N ASP A 142 -4.69 13.29 14.79
CA ASP A 142 -6.00 13.93 14.93
C ASP A 142 -6.28 14.28 16.40
N LYS A 143 -6.33 15.57 16.70
CA LYS A 143 -6.62 16.09 18.06
C LYS A 143 -8.01 15.69 18.55
N LEU A 144 -8.92 15.29 17.66
CA LEU A 144 -10.25 14.79 18.02
C LEU A 144 -10.23 13.35 18.52
N SER A 145 -9.15 12.60 18.26
CA SER A 145 -8.99 11.21 18.67
C SER A 145 -8.61 11.09 20.15
N LYS A 146 -9.60 11.14 21.04
CA LYS A 146 -9.39 11.11 22.50
C LYS A 146 -8.59 9.91 23.02
N ASP A 147 -8.71 8.75 22.36
CA ASP A 147 -8.13 7.49 22.87
C ASP A 147 -6.73 7.19 22.31
N SER A 148 -6.41 7.73 21.13
CA SER A 148 -5.18 7.42 20.36
C SER A 148 -4.25 8.61 20.17
N TYR A 149 -4.70 9.85 20.38
CA TYR A 149 -3.85 11.02 20.23
C TYR A 149 -2.80 11.10 21.35
N VAL A 150 -1.52 11.12 20.95
CA VAL A 150 -0.40 11.23 21.88
C VAL A 150 0.04 12.69 22.03
N HIS A 151 0.04 13.17 23.27
CA HIS A 151 0.59 14.48 23.64
C HIS A 151 2.11 14.39 23.88
N HIS A 152 2.81 15.52 23.80
CA HIS A 152 4.25 15.63 24.09
C HIS A 152 5.10 14.63 23.29
N ILE A 153 4.74 14.40 22.03
CA ILE A 153 5.40 13.41 21.17
C ILE A 153 6.85 13.80 20.88
N LYS A 154 7.12 15.11 20.71
CA LYS A 154 8.46 15.67 20.54
C LYS A 154 9.39 15.24 21.69
N ASP A 155 8.97 15.45 22.92
CA ASP A 155 9.75 15.10 24.11
C ASP A 155 10.05 13.59 24.16
N GLN A 156 9.08 12.75 23.76
CA GLN A 156 9.29 11.31 23.69
C GLN A 156 10.31 10.91 22.61
N ILE A 157 10.25 11.50 21.42
CA ILE A 157 11.20 11.24 20.32
C ILE A 157 12.61 11.70 20.68
N GLU A 158 12.76 12.87 21.29
CA GLU A 158 14.06 13.43 21.69
C GLU A 158 14.78 12.57 22.75
N THR A 159 14.04 11.78 23.55
CA THR A 159 14.64 10.84 24.51
C THR A 159 15.16 9.54 23.87
N LEU A 160 14.89 9.30 22.58
CA LEU A 160 15.34 8.10 21.89
C LEU A 160 16.83 8.19 21.59
N LYS A 161 17.61 7.37 22.31
CA LYS A 161 19.08 7.33 22.25
C LYS A 161 19.66 7.28 20.83
N TYR A 162 19.00 6.60 19.88
CA TYR A 162 19.51 6.41 18.53
C TYR A 162 18.82 7.25 17.46
N TRP A 163 17.95 8.21 17.82
CA TRP A 163 17.14 8.98 16.85
C TRP A 163 17.96 9.59 15.71
N ASN A 164 19.14 10.14 16.02
CA ASN A 164 20.13 10.64 15.03
C ASN A 164 19.49 11.50 13.91
N ASN A 165 18.66 12.46 14.31
CA ASN A 165 17.90 13.33 13.41
C ASN A 165 17.09 12.53 12.37
N GLY A 166 16.50 11.40 12.77
CA GLY A 166 15.65 10.54 11.95
C GLY A 166 16.38 9.58 10.99
N GLN A 167 17.72 9.60 10.88
CA GLN A 167 18.42 8.77 9.88
C GLN A 167 18.13 7.27 10.10
N ASN A 168 17.69 6.58 9.05
CA ASN A 168 17.23 5.18 9.04
C ASN A 168 16.03 4.88 9.96
N HIS A 169 15.35 5.90 10.48
CA HIS A 169 14.12 5.71 11.24
C HIS A 169 12.92 5.61 10.31
N PHE A 170 11.97 4.75 10.69
CA PHE A 170 10.71 4.57 9.98
C PHE A 170 9.55 4.88 10.91
N VAL A 171 8.78 5.91 10.56
CA VAL A 171 7.68 6.46 11.35
C VAL A 171 6.35 6.20 10.64
N PHE A 172 5.29 5.95 11.40
CA PHE A 172 3.97 5.67 10.85
C PHE A 172 2.99 6.80 11.18
N ASN A 173 2.24 7.29 10.19
CA ASN A 173 1.18 8.29 10.39
C ASN A 173 -0.06 7.92 9.56
N LEU A 174 -1.10 7.38 10.18
CA LEU A 174 -2.32 6.97 9.48
C LEU A 174 -3.39 8.06 9.50
N TYR A 175 -3.41 8.89 10.53
CA TYR A 175 -4.45 9.89 10.75
C TYR A 175 -3.81 11.27 10.93
N ALA A 176 -3.62 11.99 9.83
CA ALA A 176 -3.07 13.35 9.83
C ALA A 176 -4.09 14.45 10.22
N GLY A 177 -5.20 14.08 10.88
CA GLY A 177 -6.26 14.99 11.29
C GLY A 177 -7.61 14.76 10.61
N THR A 178 -8.63 15.44 11.11
CA THR A 178 -9.96 15.52 10.51
C THR A 178 -10.26 16.98 10.17
N TRP A 179 -10.93 17.21 9.05
CA TRP A 179 -11.38 18.56 8.67
C TRP A 179 -12.12 19.24 9.84
N PRO A 180 -11.86 20.54 10.13
CA PRO A 180 -11.01 21.47 9.38
C PRO A 180 -9.51 21.43 9.78
N GLU A 181 -9.14 20.60 10.75
CA GLU A 181 -7.79 20.51 11.33
C GLU A 181 -6.92 19.42 10.67
N TYR A 182 -7.21 19.06 9.42
CA TYR A 182 -6.36 18.15 8.64
C TYR A 182 -5.08 18.85 8.20
N VAL A 183 -3.93 18.39 8.69
CA VAL A 183 -2.62 18.97 8.41
C VAL A 183 -1.62 17.84 8.14
N GLU A 184 -1.33 17.59 6.86
CA GLU A 184 -0.50 16.45 6.43
C GLU A 184 0.92 16.45 7.00
N ASP A 185 1.49 17.63 7.22
CA ASP A 185 2.87 17.83 7.66
C ASP A 185 3.02 17.99 9.19
N ASP A 186 1.93 18.00 9.96
CA ASP A 186 1.99 18.16 11.42
C ASP A 186 2.09 16.81 12.14
N TYR A 187 3.32 16.29 12.21
CA TYR A 187 3.62 15.10 12.99
C TYR A 187 3.69 15.37 14.51
N GLY A 188 3.63 16.65 14.94
CA GLY A 188 3.86 17.07 16.32
C GLY A 188 5.34 17.10 16.75
N PHE A 189 6.26 16.79 15.84
CA PHE A 189 7.73 16.86 16.01
C PHE A 189 8.40 17.03 14.64
N ASP A 190 9.70 17.32 14.60
CA ASP A 190 10.48 17.37 13.36
C ASP A 190 10.98 15.95 13.00
N PRO A 191 10.50 15.33 11.90
CA PRO A 191 10.94 14.01 11.48
C PRO A 191 12.39 14.00 10.97
N GLY A 192 12.97 15.16 10.62
CA GLY A 192 14.32 15.26 10.07
C GLY A 192 14.53 14.33 8.86
N ARG A 193 15.42 13.35 9.01
CA ARG A 193 15.80 12.36 7.99
C ARG A 193 15.05 11.03 8.09
N ALA A 194 13.94 10.99 8.85
CA ALA A 194 13.12 9.79 8.96
C ALA A 194 12.30 9.55 7.70
N MET A 195 12.14 8.29 7.35
CA MET A 195 11.19 7.83 6.34
C MET A 195 9.79 7.74 6.97
N ILE A 196 8.77 8.11 6.21
CA ILE A 196 7.40 8.21 6.69
C ILE A 196 6.52 7.23 5.92
N ALA A 197 5.89 6.32 6.65
CA ALA A 197 4.78 5.51 6.17
C ALA A 197 3.48 6.21 6.52
N GLN A 198 2.81 6.80 5.52
CA GLN A 198 1.60 7.58 5.78
C GLN A 198 0.46 7.27 4.81
N ALA A 199 -0.73 7.30 5.39
CA ALA A 199 -1.97 7.24 4.63
C ALA A 199 -2.32 8.61 4.06
N SER A 200 -2.89 8.62 2.85
CA SER A 200 -3.35 9.85 2.18
C SER A 200 -2.27 10.92 2.02
N MET A 201 -1.02 10.51 1.80
CA MET A 201 0.07 11.47 1.56
C MET A 201 -0.14 12.17 0.21
N SER A 202 -0.10 13.50 0.17
CA SER A 202 -0.17 14.22 -1.10
C SER A 202 1.14 14.13 -1.89
N ASN A 203 1.02 14.22 -3.22
CA ASN A 203 2.17 14.28 -4.13
C ASN A 203 3.12 15.46 -3.83
N ALA A 204 2.64 16.52 -3.16
CA ALA A 204 3.45 17.67 -2.79
C ALA A 204 4.44 17.38 -1.66
N HIS A 205 4.11 16.45 -0.76
CA HIS A 205 4.93 16.11 0.41
C HIS A 205 5.58 14.72 0.31
N TYR A 206 5.08 13.87 -0.57
CA TYR A 206 5.65 12.55 -0.84
C TYR A 206 7.06 12.63 -1.42
N ARG A 207 8.01 11.95 -0.79
CA ARG A 207 9.38 11.77 -1.29
C ARG A 207 9.50 10.43 -2.02
N PRO A 208 9.49 10.40 -3.37
CA PRO A 208 9.48 9.15 -4.11
C PRO A 208 10.68 8.27 -3.79
N GLY A 209 10.42 6.98 -3.55
CA GLY A 209 11.46 6.01 -3.21
C GLY A 209 12.04 6.16 -1.79
N PHE A 210 11.61 7.15 -1.00
CA PHE A 210 12.03 7.36 0.39
C PHE A 210 10.88 7.16 1.37
N ASP A 211 9.75 7.81 1.12
CA ASP A 211 8.52 7.60 1.87
C ASP A 211 7.69 6.45 1.31
N VAL A 212 6.77 5.94 2.14
CA VAL A 212 5.88 4.85 1.79
C VAL A 212 4.43 5.31 1.89
N SER A 213 3.72 5.26 0.77
CA SER A 213 2.26 5.33 0.80
C SER A 213 1.73 4.08 1.50
N PHE A 214 1.05 4.29 2.62
CA PHE A 214 0.65 3.22 3.52
C PHE A 214 -0.88 3.17 3.61
N PRO A 215 -1.50 1.99 3.56
CA PRO A 215 -2.95 1.87 3.57
C PRO A 215 -3.55 2.37 4.90
N LEU A 216 -4.66 3.11 4.78
CA LEU A 216 -5.43 3.51 5.96
C LEU A 216 -6.22 2.31 6.51
N PHE A 217 -5.86 1.85 7.71
CA PHE A 217 -6.60 0.81 8.41
C PHE A 217 -7.71 1.42 9.25
N HIS A 218 -8.95 0.97 9.03
CA HIS A 218 -10.08 1.30 9.89
C HIS A 218 -9.86 0.77 11.32
N LYS A 219 -10.46 1.39 12.34
CA LYS A 219 -10.23 1.03 13.76
C LYS A 219 -10.60 -0.43 14.07
N GLU A 220 -11.60 -0.96 13.38
CA GLU A 220 -12.14 -2.30 13.50
C GLU A 220 -11.43 -3.30 12.56
N HIS A 221 -10.42 -2.87 11.79
CA HIS A 221 -9.65 -3.77 10.94
C HIS A 221 -8.98 -4.84 11.80
N ALA A 222 -9.20 -6.12 11.51
CA ALA A 222 -8.63 -7.20 12.30
C ALA A 222 -7.09 -7.23 12.19
N PHE A 223 -6.41 -7.54 13.29
CA PHE A 223 -4.95 -7.65 13.29
C PHE A 223 -4.42 -8.78 12.39
N LYS A 224 -5.13 -9.91 12.42
CA LYS A 224 -4.89 -11.04 11.52
C LYS A 224 -6.05 -11.05 10.55
N GLY A 225 -5.76 -11.21 9.28
CA GLY A 225 -6.80 -11.44 8.30
C GLY A 225 -7.55 -12.75 8.59
N GLY A 226 -8.71 -12.88 7.98
CA GLY A 226 -9.59 -14.05 8.11
C GLY A 226 -9.04 -15.27 7.37
N GLU A 227 -9.93 -16.04 6.74
CA GLU A 227 -9.49 -17.14 5.88
C GLU A 227 -8.64 -16.62 4.72
N SER A 228 -7.71 -17.44 4.24
CA SER A 228 -6.93 -17.11 3.05
C SER A 228 -7.88 -16.83 1.89
N GLY A 229 -7.72 -15.67 1.24
CA GLY A 229 -8.46 -15.39 0.01
C GLY A 229 -8.13 -16.40 -1.08
N TYR A 230 -8.97 -16.47 -2.11
CA TYR A 230 -8.85 -17.46 -3.21
C TYR A 230 -7.64 -17.25 -4.14
N LEU A 231 -6.77 -16.27 -3.86
CA LEU A 231 -5.55 -16.05 -4.62
C LEU A 231 -4.57 -17.19 -4.34
N THR A 232 -4.60 -18.20 -5.20
CA THR A 232 -3.75 -19.38 -5.18
C THR A 232 -2.34 -19.12 -5.71
N SER A 233 -2.12 -17.98 -6.40
CA SER A 233 -0.83 -17.52 -6.89
C SER A 233 -0.67 -16.00 -6.73
N ASN A 234 0.58 -15.55 -6.52
CA ASN A 234 0.97 -14.14 -6.65
C ASN A 234 1.00 -13.76 -8.14
N ASN A 235 -0.17 -13.63 -8.77
CA ASN A 235 -0.23 -12.99 -10.09
C ASN A 235 -0.01 -11.49 -9.87
N VAL A 236 1.00 -10.92 -10.53
CA VAL A 236 1.28 -9.49 -10.55
C VAL A 236 1.16 -9.01 -12.01
N PRO A 237 0.19 -8.14 -12.34
CA PRO A 237 -0.89 -7.66 -11.48
C PRO A 237 -1.92 -8.78 -11.19
N PRO A 238 -2.54 -8.78 -10.00
CA PRO A 238 -3.56 -9.77 -9.67
C PRO A 238 -4.75 -9.59 -10.60
N ILE A 239 -5.36 -10.70 -11.03
CA ILE A 239 -6.64 -10.66 -11.74
C ILE A 239 -7.66 -10.15 -10.72
N ARG A 240 -8.19 -8.95 -10.94
CA ARG A 240 -9.17 -8.34 -10.04
C ARG A 240 -10.55 -8.42 -10.67
N GLU A 241 -11.51 -8.90 -9.90
CA GLU A 241 -12.94 -8.81 -10.24
C GLU A 241 -13.41 -7.36 -10.25
N TYR A 242 -12.91 -6.56 -9.30
CA TYR A 242 -13.19 -5.14 -9.20
C TYR A 242 -12.01 -4.30 -9.69
N VAL A 243 -12.28 -3.41 -10.64
CA VAL A 243 -11.35 -2.38 -11.14
C VAL A 243 -11.10 -1.32 -10.07
N LEU A 244 -12.16 -0.88 -9.39
CA LEU A 244 -12.09 0.17 -8.37
C LEU A 244 -13.07 -0.12 -7.23
N THR A 245 -12.57 -0.02 -6.00
CA THR A 245 -13.38 -0.13 -4.79
C THR A 245 -13.08 1.03 -3.85
N PHE A 246 -14.12 1.71 -3.37
CA PHE A 246 -14.00 2.78 -2.38
C PHE A 246 -14.99 2.57 -1.26
N LYS A 247 -14.54 2.71 0.00
CA LYS A 247 -15.41 2.84 1.16
C LYS A 247 -15.01 4.08 1.95
N GLY A 248 -15.89 5.08 2.07
CA GLY A 248 -15.53 6.31 2.78
C GLY A 248 -16.67 7.27 3.09
N LYS A 249 -16.33 8.45 3.59
CA LYS A 249 -17.30 9.51 3.95
C LYS A 249 -17.61 10.42 2.77
N ARG A 250 -18.89 10.62 2.47
CA ARG A 250 -19.40 11.66 1.57
C ARG A 250 -19.80 12.87 2.40
N TYR A 251 -19.11 14.00 2.19
CA TYR A 251 -19.46 15.24 2.89
C TYR A 251 -20.63 15.91 2.18
N LEU A 252 -21.67 16.23 2.94
CA LEU A 252 -22.87 16.90 2.42
C LEU A 252 -22.63 18.39 2.18
N THR A 253 -21.70 18.99 2.93
CA THR A 253 -21.34 20.40 2.87
C THR A 253 -19.83 20.58 3.02
N GLY A 254 -19.33 21.77 2.72
CA GLY A 254 -17.92 22.12 2.87
C GLY A 254 -17.05 21.78 1.65
N ILE A 255 -15.74 22.04 1.77
CA ILE A 255 -14.78 21.85 0.67
C ILE A 255 -14.69 20.37 0.31
N GLY A 256 -14.81 20.06 -0.98
CA GLY A 256 -14.77 18.69 -1.50
C GLY A 256 -16.09 17.93 -1.42
N SER A 257 -17.19 18.54 -0.92
CA SER A 257 -18.52 17.92 -0.95
C SER A 257 -18.96 17.63 -2.38
N GLU A 258 -18.86 18.59 -3.30
CA GLU A 258 -19.26 18.43 -4.71
C GLU A 258 -18.51 17.30 -5.41
N THR A 259 -17.18 17.24 -5.27
CA THR A 259 -16.34 16.19 -5.86
C THR A 259 -16.73 14.81 -5.33
N ARG A 260 -16.86 14.64 -4.01
CA ARG A 260 -17.28 13.37 -3.41
C ARG A 260 -18.71 13.01 -3.76
N ASN A 261 -19.57 14.01 -3.88
CA ASN A 261 -20.96 13.83 -4.28
C ASN A 261 -21.09 13.39 -5.73
N SER A 262 -20.10 13.68 -6.58
CA SER A 262 -20.03 13.27 -7.99
C SER A 262 -19.50 11.86 -8.18
N LEU A 263 -18.74 11.32 -7.20
CA LEU A 263 -18.13 9.98 -7.31
C LEU A 263 -19.17 8.89 -7.57
N TYR A 264 -20.39 8.97 -7.03
CA TYR A 264 -21.39 7.94 -7.31
C TYR A 264 -21.68 7.71 -8.80
N HIS A 265 -21.45 8.69 -9.68
CA HIS A 265 -21.71 8.54 -11.11
C HIS A 265 -20.82 7.51 -11.79
N ILE A 266 -19.68 7.16 -11.19
CA ILE A 266 -18.80 6.11 -11.72
C ILE A 266 -19.10 4.73 -11.12
N HIS A 267 -19.97 4.65 -10.11
CA HIS A 267 -20.41 3.38 -9.53
C HIS A 267 -21.31 2.62 -10.52
N ASN A 268 -21.04 1.33 -10.71
CA ASN A 268 -21.75 0.51 -11.71
C ASN A 268 -22.21 -0.87 -11.22
N ASP A 269 -22.14 -1.13 -9.91
CA ASP A 269 -22.52 -2.40 -9.28
C ASP A 269 -21.85 -3.66 -9.86
N LYS A 270 -20.78 -3.51 -10.65
CA LYS A 270 -20.11 -4.60 -11.34
C LYS A 270 -18.64 -4.67 -10.96
N ASP A 271 -17.83 -3.75 -11.48
CA ASP A 271 -16.39 -3.71 -11.30
C ASP A 271 -15.91 -2.38 -10.71
N ILE A 272 -16.80 -1.39 -10.55
CA ILE A 272 -16.56 -0.14 -9.83
C ILE A 272 -17.58 -0.01 -8.70
N ILE A 273 -17.12 -0.29 -7.47
CA ILE A 273 -17.96 -0.30 -6.26
C ILE A 273 -17.60 0.88 -5.36
N LEU A 274 -18.55 1.79 -5.13
CA LEU A 274 -18.36 2.95 -4.25
C LEU A 274 -19.38 2.92 -3.12
N LEU A 275 -18.90 2.64 -1.91
CA LEU A 275 -19.70 2.61 -0.70
C LEU A 275 -19.44 3.89 0.10
N THR A 276 -20.44 4.75 0.22
CA THR A 276 -20.29 6.03 0.94
C THR A 276 -21.21 6.14 2.13
N THR A 277 -20.74 6.74 3.21
CA THR A 277 -21.61 7.18 4.32
C THR A 277 -21.68 8.69 4.36
N CYS A 278 -22.86 9.24 4.57
CA CYS A 278 -23.03 10.68 4.80
C CYS A 278 -22.99 11.07 6.29
N ARG A 279 -22.75 10.09 7.19
CA ARG A 279 -22.64 10.31 8.64
C ARG A 279 -21.34 11.07 8.95
N HIS A 280 -21.41 12.39 8.95
CA HIS A 280 -20.27 13.26 9.23
C HIS A 280 -20.65 14.50 10.06
N GLY A 281 -19.95 14.74 11.16
CA GLY A 281 -20.27 15.83 12.08
C GLY A 281 -21.55 15.56 12.87
N LYS A 282 -22.06 16.59 13.57
CA LYS A 282 -23.30 16.49 14.37
C LYS A 282 -24.57 16.76 13.56
N GLU A 283 -24.44 17.53 12.49
CA GLU A 283 -25.57 18.10 11.73
C GLU A 283 -25.91 17.32 10.45
N TRP A 284 -25.24 16.20 10.16
CA TRP A 284 -25.51 15.44 8.92
C TRP A 284 -26.98 15.04 8.77
N ARG A 285 -27.68 14.77 9.87
CA ARG A 285 -29.11 14.43 9.85
C ARG A 285 -30.01 15.57 9.39
N SER A 286 -29.65 16.82 9.67
CA SER A 286 -30.46 17.98 9.28
C SER A 286 -30.20 18.42 7.84
N ILE A 287 -29.10 17.97 7.23
CA ILE A 287 -28.68 18.35 5.88
C ILE A 287 -28.63 17.15 4.92
N MET A 288 -29.16 15.99 5.33
CA MET A 288 -29.16 14.78 4.52
C MET A 288 -30.01 14.95 3.26
N ASP A 289 -29.50 14.43 2.15
CA ASP A 289 -30.24 14.35 0.90
C ASP A 289 -31.01 13.02 0.79
N GLU A 290 -31.79 12.86 -0.28
CA GLU A 290 -32.61 11.67 -0.53
C GLU A 290 -31.78 10.37 -0.67
N ARG A 291 -30.47 10.46 -0.96
CA ARG A 291 -29.59 9.29 -1.15
C ARG A 291 -28.97 8.79 0.13
N CYS A 292 -28.84 9.65 1.14
CA CYS A 292 -28.17 9.35 2.40
C CYS A 292 -28.63 8.05 3.08
N GLU A 293 -29.92 7.73 3.03
CA GLU A 293 -30.43 6.51 3.67
C GLU A 293 -29.87 5.26 2.99
N LYS A 294 -29.98 5.18 1.67
CA LYS A 294 -29.45 4.08 0.87
C LYS A 294 -27.93 4.00 0.93
N ASP A 295 -27.24 5.13 0.81
CA ASP A 295 -25.79 5.25 0.97
C ASP A 295 -25.34 4.60 2.29
N ASN A 296 -25.99 4.96 3.40
CA ASN A 296 -25.65 4.43 4.72
C ASN A 296 -25.99 2.95 4.87
N GLU A 297 -27.10 2.47 4.30
CA GLU A 297 -27.48 1.06 4.31
C GLU A 297 -26.44 0.22 3.55
N ASP A 298 -26.07 0.63 2.35
CA ASP A 298 -25.08 -0.06 1.52
C ASP A 298 -23.68 -0.02 2.17
N TYR A 299 -23.33 1.10 2.81
CA TYR A 299 -22.09 1.25 3.57
C TYR A 299 -22.01 0.33 4.79
N ASP A 300 -23.10 0.18 5.53
CA ASP A 300 -23.15 -0.64 6.75
C ASP A 300 -23.18 -2.13 6.42
N LYS A 301 -23.86 -2.55 5.33
CA LYS A 301 -23.97 -3.96 4.92
C LYS A 301 -22.70 -4.54 4.32
N ASN A 302 -21.95 -3.76 3.54
CA ASN A 302 -20.88 -4.28 2.70
C ASN A 302 -19.50 -4.02 3.32
N PHE A 303 -18.67 -5.07 3.43
CA PHE A 303 -17.28 -4.95 3.85
C PHE A 303 -16.35 -5.04 2.63
N LEU A 304 -15.51 -4.02 2.43
CA LEU A 304 -14.44 -4.08 1.43
C LEU A 304 -13.19 -4.63 2.09
N CYS A 305 -12.59 -5.64 1.46
CA CYS A 305 -11.31 -6.20 1.89
C CYS A 305 -10.19 -5.40 1.21
N THR A 306 -9.32 -4.76 1.99
CA THR A 306 -8.18 -4.00 1.46
C THR A 306 -7.08 -4.97 1.01
N VAL A 307 -6.83 -5.06 -0.29
CA VAL A 307 -5.68 -5.80 -0.83
C VAL A 307 -4.51 -4.84 -0.96
N ILE A 308 -3.46 -5.06 -0.17
CA ILE A 308 -2.24 -4.25 -0.19
C ILE A 308 -1.31 -4.83 -1.26
N ILE A 309 -1.21 -4.12 -2.38
CA ILE A 309 -0.28 -4.48 -3.46
C ILE A 309 0.83 -3.45 -3.44
N LEU A 310 1.98 -3.87 -2.93
CA LEU A 310 3.18 -3.05 -2.97
C LEU A 310 3.86 -3.25 -4.32
N PRO A 311 4.35 -2.18 -4.95
CA PRO A 311 5.18 -2.32 -6.15
C PRO A 311 6.37 -3.22 -5.83
N GLU A 312 6.71 -4.12 -6.75
CA GLU A 312 7.90 -4.98 -6.65
C GLU A 312 9.17 -4.13 -6.69
N SER A 313 9.51 -3.53 -5.55
CA SER A 313 10.90 -3.29 -5.20
C SER A 313 11.24 -4.33 -4.16
N VAL A 314 12.13 -5.27 -4.51
CA VAL A 314 12.65 -6.32 -3.63
C VAL A 314 13.64 -5.67 -2.64
N ASN A 315 13.20 -4.62 -1.95
CA ASN A 315 13.91 -3.99 -0.86
C ASN A 315 13.22 -4.38 0.45
N GLY A 316 13.99 -4.47 1.52
CA GLY A 316 13.45 -4.93 2.81
C GLY A 316 12.33 -4.04 3.35
N ILE A 317 12.25 -2.77 2.93
CA ILE A 317 11.18 -1.83 3.29
C ILE A 317 9.83 -2.28 2.70
N SER A 318 9.77 -2.65 1.42
CA SER A 318 8.54 -3.19 0.82
C SER A 318 8.12 -4.48 1.51
N GLN A 319 9.07 -5.33 1.89
CA GLN A 319 8.77 -6.58 2.60
C GLN A 319 8.27 -6.34 4.02
N LEU A 320 8.79 -5.33 4.71
CA LEU A 320 8.31 -4.88 6.02
C LEU A 320 6.87 -4.39 5.95
N VAL A 321 6.54 -3.55 4.96
CA VAL A 321 5.18 -3.04 4.74
C VAL A 321 4.23 -4.19 4.38
N TYR A 322 4.69 -5.16 3.59
CA TYR A 322 3.91 -6.37 3.28
C TYR A 322 3.61 -7.18 4.53
N ILE A 323 4.58 -7.39 5.44
CA ILE A 323 4.35 -8.13 6.68
C ILE A 323 3.29 -7.48 7.56
N ILE A 324 3.29 -6.14 7.63
CA ILE A 324 2.30 -5.40 8.40
C ILE A 324 0.90 -5.56 7.77
N GLY A 325 0.83 -5.59 6.43
CA GLY A 325 -0.43 -5.68 5.70
C GLY A 325 -1.02 -7.08 5.48
N ALA A 326 -0.20 -8.11 5.34
CA ALA A 326 -0.58 -9.37 4.68
C ALA A 326 -0.71 -10.59 5.60
N ARG A 327 -0.81 -10.42 6.93
CA ARG A 327 -0.89 -11.57 7.86
C ARG A 327 -2.26 -12.28 7.80
N ASN A 328 -2.46 -13.07 6.75
CA ASN A 328 -3.41 -14.18 6.68
C ASN A 328 -2.73 -15.47 7.13
N LYS A 329 -3.45 -16.31 7.89
CA LYS A 329 -2.99 -17.66 8.27
C LYS A 329 -2.70 -18.48 7.01
N ARG A 330 -1.49 -19.03 6.90
CA ARG A 330 -1.23 -20.19 6.02
C ARG A 330 -2.04 -21.37 6.56
N SER A 331 -3.12 -21.76 5.87
CA SER A 331 -3.63 -23.12 5.96
C SER A 331 -4.13 -23.56 4.58
N VAL A 332 -3.47 -24.58 4.06
CA VAL A 332 -3.82 -25.32 2.85
C VAL A 332 -5.13 -26.05 3.11
N GLN A 333 -6.20 -25.76 2.36
CA GLN A 333 -7.26 -26.74 2.06
C GLN A 333 -8.17 -26.28 0.90
N ASN A 334 -8.33 -27.18 -0.07
CA ASN A 334 -9.17 -27.05 -1.26
C ASN A 334 -10.66 -27.14 -0.90
N SER A 335 -11.48 -26.19 -1.36
CA SER A 335 -12.89 -26.48 -1.70
C SER A 335 -13.48 -25.38 -2.59
N PRO A 336 -14.15 -25.72 -3.72
CA PRO A 336 -14.75 -24.74 -4.62
C PRO A 336 -16.21 -24.49 -4.22
N ASN A 337 -16.57 -23.22 -4.06
CA ASN A 337 -17.91 -22.63 -3.87
C ASN A 337 -18.09 -21.95 -2.51
N LYS A 338 -17.77 -20.65 -2.45
CA LYS A 338 -18.37 -19.65 -1.57
C LYS A 338 -17.96 -18.23 -2.01
N VAL A 339 -18.90 -17.28 -1.89
CA VAL A 339 -18.73 -15.82 -2.06
C VAL A 339 -17.63 -15.30 -1.10
N PRO A 340 -16.89 -14.22 -1.40
CA PRO A 340 -15.81 -13.71 -0.54
C PRO A 340 -16.29 -13.48 0.90
N ALA A 341 -15.82 -14.33 1.82
CA ALA A 341 -16.05 -14.23 3.25
C ALA A 341 -14.89 -13.47 3.90
N CYS A 342 -15.02 -12.15 4.04
CA CYS A 342 -14.28 -11.43 5.09
C CYS A 342 -15.10 -11.59 6.38
N ALA A 343 -14.87 -12.68 7.10
CA ALA A 343 -15.56 -12.97 8.35
C ALA A 343 -15.16 -12.00 9.48
N SER A 344 -16.13 -11.28 10.06
CA SER A 344 -16.24 -11.24 11.51
C SER A 344 -17.43 -12.12 11.88
N GLN A 345 -17.19 -13.15 12.68
CA GLN A 345 -18.26 -13.94 13.25
C GLN A 345 -19.00 -13.07 14.27
N HIS A 346 -20.33 -13.02 14.13
CA HIS A 346 -21.22 -12.68 15.22
C HIS A 346 -20.84 -13.47 16.48
N GLN A 347 -20.70 -12.77 17.61
CA GLN A 347 -21.19 -13.30 18.88
C GLN A 347 -22.22 -12.33 19.43
N VAL A 348 -23.30 -12.94 19.90
CA VAL A 348 -24.59 -12.39 20.35
C VAL A 348 -24.43 -11.36 21.46
#